data_AF-A0A945QHS8-F1
#
_entry.id   AF-A0A945QHS8-F1
#
_cell.length_a   1.000
_cell.length_b   1.000
_cell.length_c   1.000
_cell.angle_alpha   90.00
_cell.angle_beta   90.00
_cell.angle_gamma   90.00
#
_symmetry.space_group_name_H-M   'P 1'
#
loop_
_entity.id
_entity.type
_entity.pdbx_description
1 polymer ?
#
loop_
_entity_poly.entity_id
_entity_poly.type
_entity_poly.pdbx_seq_one_letter_code
_entity_poly.pdbx_strand_id
1 'polypeptide(L)'
;MARATEALRDATLILVGHGAGGRAAIVERHARTIRRGGTFAAVRTCSLQDGDGLDRTLAGARGENAYILPVLMADGFTMRILSARIAEHAAGAVLCRPVGTLPGLADLLAEQALRTAAERGWSPAETAVLVAAHGTARNPGSARIAEAHAERIRRSGRFAAVEAG
;
A
#
# COMPACT_ATOMS: atom_id res chain seq x y z
N MET A 1 8.70 16.37 -13.03
CA MET A 1 7.46 15.61 -12.76
C MET A 1 6.67 15.28 -14.03
N ALA A 2 6.46 16.21 -14.98
CA ALA A 2 5.69 15.96 -16.21
C ALA A 2 6.11 14.70 -17.01
N ARG A 3 7.41 14.49 -17.28
CA ARG A 3 7.91 13.30 -18.00
C ARG A 3 7.64 11.97 -17.29
N ALA A 4 7.63 11.96 -15.95
CA ALA A 4 7.36 10.74 -15.19
C ALA A 4 5.87 10.37 -15.29
N THR A 5 4.98 11.36 -15.26
CA THR A 5 3.53 11.13 -15.44
C THR A 5 3.20 10.70 -16.87
N GLU A 6 3.92 11.23 -17.86
CA GLU A 6 3.77 10.86 -19.27
C GLU A 6 4.19 9.41 -19.53
N ALA A 7 5.31 8.97 -18.94
CA ALA A 7 5.75 7.57 -19.02
C ALA A 7 4.80 6.56 -18.36
N LEU A 8 3.97 7.01 -17.40
CA LEU A 8 2.97 6.15 -16.76
C LEU A 8 1.71 5.99 -17.61
N ARG A 9 1.43 6.90 -18.56
CA ARG A 9 0.22 6.83 -19.40
C ARG A 9 0.22 5.64 -20.35
N ASP A 10 1.39 5.10 -20.66
CA ASP A 10 1.56 3.86 -21.44
C ASP A 10 1.82 2.62 -20.56
N ALA A 11 1.80 2.79 -19.22
CA ALA A 11 2.12 1.75 -18.27
C ALA A 11 0.88 1.04 -17.72
N THR A 12 1.06 -0.22 -17.34
CA THR A 12 0.06 -1.02 -16.61
C THR A 12 0.38 -1.03 -15.13
N LEU A 13 -0.60 -0.70 -14.29
CA LEU A 13 -0.50 -0.88 -12.84
C LEU A 13 -1.25 -2.14 -12.41
N ILE A 14 -0.60 -3.02 -11.65
CA ILE A 14 -1.22 -4.21 -11.07
C ILE A 14 -1.21 -4.05 -9.54
N LEU A 15 -2.39 -3.91 -8.93
CA LEU A 15 -2.50 -3.90 -7.47
C LEU A 15 -2.66 -5.34 -6.96
N VAL A 16 -1.77 -5.76 -6.05
CA VAL A 16 -1.79 -7.12 -5.50
C VAL A 16 -2.23 -7.11 -4.05
N GLY A 17 -3.40 -7.69 -3.79
CA GLY A 17 -3.95 -7.88 -2.45
C GLY A 17 -3.45 -9.15 -1.76
N HIS A 18 -3.62 -9.22 -0.44
CA HIS A 18 -3.25 -10.40 0.34
C HIS A 18 -4.35 -11.46 0.48
N GLY A 19 -5.63 -11.10 0.36
CA GLY A 19 -6.73 -11.99 0.76
C GLY A 19 -7.87 -12.06 -0.24
N ALA A 20 -8.73 -13.07 -0.07
CA ALA A 20 -9.98 -13.23 -0.80
C ALA A 20 -11.12 -12.39 -0.18
N GLY A 21 -12.26 -12.31 -0.88
CA GLY A 21 -13.50 -11.70 -0.36
C GLY A 21 -13.39 -10.19 -0.11
N GLY A 22 -13.83 -9.72 1.07
CA GLY A 22 -13.90 -8.28 1.40
C GLY A 22 -12.58 -7.51 1.30
N ARG A 23 -11.43 -8.19 1.44
CA ARG A 23 -10.10 -7.57 1.25
C ARG A 23 -9.81 -7.29 -0.23
N ALA A 24 -10.29 -8.14 -1.14
CA ALA A 24 -10.21 -7.91 -2.58
C ALA A 24 -11.07 -6.71 -3.01
N ALA A 25 -12.23 -6.51 -2.36
CA ALA A 25 -13.09 -5.36 -2.62
C ALA A 25 -12.42 -4.01 -2.30
N ILE A 26 -11.58 -3.95 -1.26
CA ILE A 26 -10.79 -2.74 -0.91
C ILE A 26 -9.78 -2.42 -2.02
N VAL A 27 -9.02 -3.43 -2.47
CA VAL A 27 -8.05 -3.27 -3.57
C VAL A 27 -8.75 -2.81 -4.84
N GLU A 28 -9.90 -3.40 -5.16
CA GLU A 28 -10.68 -3.04 -6.34
C GLU A 28 -11.28 -1.62 -6.24
N ARG A 29 -11.62 -1.15 -5.04
CA ARG A 29 -12.03 0.24 -4.83
C ARG A 29 -10.89 1.20 -5.15
N HIS A 30 -9.67 0.92 -4.68
CA HIS A 30 -8.50 1.74 -5.01
C HIS A 30 -8.19 1.72 -6.52
N ALA A 31 -8.24 0.54 -7.14
CA ALA A 31 -8.03 0.39 -8.57
C ALA A 31 -9.04 1.22 -9.38
N ARG A 32 -10.33 1.20 -9.02
CA ARG A 32 -11.36 2.05 -9.66
C ARG A 32 -11.05 3.53 -9.55
N THR A 33 -10.61 4.01 -8.38
CA THR A 33 -10.21 5.42 -8.23
C THR A 33 -9.02 5.77 -9.11
N ILE A 34 -8.01 4.89 -9.20
CA ILE A 34 -6.82 5.13 -10.03
C ILE A 34 -7.18 5.12 -11.52
N ARG A 35 -8.05 4.20 -11.96
CA ARG A 35 -8.56 4.17 -13.35
C ARG A 35 -9.24 5.49 -13.73
N ARG A 36 -10.08 6.02 -12.84
CA ARG A 36 -10.75 7.33 -13.05
C ARG A 36 -9.79 8.50 -13.18
N GLY A 37 -8.60 8.39 -12.57
CA GLY A 37 -7.55 9.41 -12.66
C GLY A 37 -6.81 9.43 -14.01
N GLY A 38 -6.90 8.36 -14.81
CA GLY A 38 -6.27 8.29 -16.14
C GLY A 38 -4.74 8.32 -16.13
N THR A 39 -4.12 8.01 -15.00
CA THR A 39 -2.64 8.05 -14.85
C THR A 39 -1.95 6.89 -15.56
N PHE A 40 -2.64 5.75 -15.73
CA PHE A 40 -2.12 4.51 -16.30
C PHE A 40 -2.95 4.08 -17.50
N ALA A 41 -2.33 3.44 -18.49
CA ALA A 41 -3.01 2.82 -19.64
C ALA A 41 -4.01 1.75 -19.18
N ALA A 42 -3.59 0.94 -18.21
CA ALA A 42 -4.41 -0.10 -17.63
C ALA A 42 -4.15 -0.23 -16.12
N VAL A 43 -5.20 -0.62 -15.39
CA VAL A 43 -5.10 -0.94 -13.96
C VAL A 43 -5.77 -2.28 -13.72
N ARG A 44 -5.03 -3.25 -13.21
CA ARG A 44 -5.49 -4.62 -12.93
C ARG A 44 -5.37 -4.91 -11.43
N THR A 45 -6.12 -5.90 -10.96
CA THR A 45 -6.12 -6.34 -9.56
C THR A 45 -6.00 -7.86 -9.51
N CYS A 46 -5.27 -8.36 -8.52
CA CYS A 46 -5.22 -9.79 -8.21
C CYS A 46 -4.93 -10.00 -6.73
N SER A 47 -5.15 -11.21 -6.24
CA SER A 47 -4.81 -11.60 -4.86
C SER A 47 -3.79 -12.73 -4.82
N LEU A 48 -2.98 -12.72 -3.77
CA LEU A 48 -2.08 -13.82 -3.43
C LEU A 48 -2.79 -15.14 -3.07
N GLN A 49 -4.08 -15.07 -2.74
CA GLN A 49 -4.89 -16.23 -2.34
C GLN A 49 -5.81 -16.74 -3.46
N ASP A 50 -5.81 -16.10 -4.63
CA ASP A 50 -6.74 -16.43 -5.73
C ASP A 50 -6.22 -17.58 -6.63
N GLY A 51 -5.58 -18.60 -6.05
CA GLY A 51 -5.04 -19.74 -6.81
C GLY A 51 -4.06 -19.32 -7.91
N ASP A 52 -4.40 -19.61 -9.16
CA ASP A 52 -3.64 -19.26 -10.38
C ASP A 52 -3.90 -17.82 -10.87
N GLY A 53 -4.83 -17.08 -10.24
CA GLY A 53 -5.23 -15.74 -10.64
C GLY A 53 -4.08 -14.73 -10.63
N LEU A 54 -3.16 -14.84 -9.67
CA LEU A 54 -1.95 -14.03 -9.63
C LEU A 54 -1.08 -14.30 -10.87
N ASP A 55 -0.80 -15.57 -11.16
CA ASP A 55 0.11 -15.97 -12.23
C ASP A 55 -0.46 -15.62 -13.60
N ARG A 56 -1.77 -15.82 -13.79
CA ARG A 56 -2.50 -15.39 -15.00
C ARG A 56 -2.45 -13.87 -15.20
N THR A 57 -2.63 -13.09 -14.14
CA THR A 57 -2.59 -11.62 -14.20
C THR A 57 -1.19 -11.14 -14.57
N LEU A 58 -0.16 -11.74 -13.99
CA LEU A 58 1.24 -11.45 -14.29
C LEU A 58 1.59 -11.82 -15.73
N ALA A 59 1.24 -13.03 -16.17
CA ALA A 59 1.49 -13.50 -17.54
C ALA A 59 0.83 -12.59 -18.58
N GLY A 60 -0.39 -12.12 -18.30
CA GLY A 60 -1.10 -11.18 -19.17
C GLY A 60 -0.46 -9.80 -19.26
N ALA A 61 0.51 -9.45 -18.40
CA ALA A 61 1.25 -8.19 -18.45
C ALA A 61 2.68 -8.36 -18.99
N ARG A 62 3.04 -9.56 -19.45
CA ARG A 62 4.37 -9.84 -19.98
C ARG A 62 4.63 -9.00 -21.24
N GLY A 63 5.76 -8.28 -21.24
CA GLY A 63 6.13 -7.37 -22.33
C GLY A 63 5.49 -5.98 -22.24
N GLU A 64 4.61 -5.73 -21.27
CA GLU A 64 4.09 -4.39 -20.97
C GLU A 64 5.07 -3.63 -20.05
N ASN A 65 5.01 -2.30 -20.07
CA ASN A 65 5.62 -1.47 -19.03
C ASN A 65 4.79 -1.58 -17.74
N ALA A 66 5.02 -2.64 -16.97
CA ALA A 66 4.17 -3.01 -15.83
C ALA A 66 4.78 -2.62 -14.48
N TYR A 67 3.98 -1.99 -13.63
CA TYR A 67 4.29 -1.71 -12.22
C TYR A 67 3.38 -2.54 -11.33
N ILE A 68 3.97 -3.24 -10.36
CA ILE A 68 3.26 -4.14 -9.47
C ILE A 68 3.29 -3.53 -8.07
N LEU A 69 2.13 -3.13 -7.56
CA LEU A 69 1.96 -2.48 -6.27
C LEU A 69 1.33 -3.44 -5.25
N PRO A 70 2.11 -3.95 -4.28
CA PRO A 70 1.58 -4.78 -3.21
C PRO A 70 0.78 -3.92 -2.21
N VAL A 71 -0.51 -4.21 -2.05
CA VAL A 71 -1.38 -3.59 -1.05
C VAL A 71 -1.21 -4.31 0.29
N LEU A 72 0.01 -4.22 0.81
CA LEU A 72 0.46 -4.87 2.05
C LEU A 72 0.93 -3.81 3.05
N MET A 73 0.73 -4.05 4.34
CA MET A 73 1.11 -3.10 5.40
C MET A 73 2.56 -3.24 5.87
N ALA A 74 3.25 -4.31 5.50
CA ALA A 74 4.63 -4.55 5.90
C ALA A 74 5.42 -5.22 4.76
N ASP A 75 6.73 -5.07 4.82
CA ASP A 75 7.67 -5.87 4.05
C ASP A 75 7.95 -7.21 4.76
N GLY A 76 8.24 -8.26 3.99
CA GLY A 76 8.53 -9.58 4.54
C GLY A 76 8.37 -10.73 3.55
N PHE A 77 8.04 -11.90 4.09
CA PHE A 77 7.96 -13.17 3.34
C PHE A 77 7.08 -13.08 2.08
N THR A 78 5.94 -12.39 2.17
CA THR A 78 5.03 -12.19 1.05
C THR A 78 5.68 -11.45 -0.14
N MET A 79 6.57 -10.49 0.13
CA MET A 79 7.30 -9.78 -0.92
C MET A 79 8.27 -10.72 -1.66
N ARG A 80 8.87 -11.70 -0.94
CA ARG A 80 9.76 -12.70 -1.55
C ARG A 80 8.99 -13.63 -2.50
N ILE A 81 7.79 -14.06 -2.10
CA ILE A 81 6.89 -14.86 -2.96
C ILE A 81 6.51 -14.07 -4.22
N LEU A 82 6.09 -12.80 -4.05
CA LEU A 82 5.75 -11.94 -5.17
C LEU A 82 6.92 -11.77 -6.13
N SER A 83 8.11 -11.47 -5.61
CA SER A 83 9.31 -11.30 -6.43
C SER A 83 9.63 -12.55 -7.25
N ALA A 84 9.50 -13.75 -6.67
CA ALA A 84 9.75 -14.99 -7.39
C ALA A 84 8.75 -15.21 -8.53
N ARG A 85 7.45 -15.03 -8.27
CA ARG A 85 6.39 -15.18 -9.29
C ARG A 85 6.50 -14.15 -10.41
N ILE A 86 6.93 -12.93 -10.09
CA ILE A 86 7.16 -11.88 -11.09
C ILE A 86 8.31 -12.27 -12.03
N ALA A 87 9.41 -12.80 -11.47
CA ALA A 87 10.53 -13.26 -12.29
C ALA A 87 10.11 -14.38 -13.26
N GLU A 88 9.17 -15.23 -12.86
CA GLU A 88 8.66 -16.33 -13.67
C GLU A 88 7.66 -15.89 -14.75
N HIS A 89 6.67 -15.07 -14.38
CA HIS A 89 5.51 -14.80 -15.23
C HIS A 89 5.51 -13.42 -15.89
N ALA A 90 6.24 -12.45 -15.34
CA ALA A 90 6.24 -11.06 -15.79
C ALA A 90 7.65 -10.44 -15.73
N ALA A 91 8.65 -11.16 -16.24
CA ALA A 91 10.03 -10.68 -16.29
C ALA A 91 10.11 -9.29 -16.95
N GLY A 92 10.69 -8.32 -16.24
CA GLY A 92 10.74 -6.90 -16.65
C GLY A 92 9.75 -6.00 -15.94
N ALA A 93 8.72 -6.54 -15.26
CA ALA A 93 7.82 -5.74 -14.43
C ALA A 93 8.52 -5.19 -13.17
N VAL A 94 8.15 -3.97 -12.78
CA VAL A 94 8.72 -3.26 -11.63
C VAL A 94 7.92 -3.58 -10.37
N LEU A 95 8.51 -4.33 -9.45
CA LEU A 95 7.94 -4.55 -8.11
C LEU A 95 8.13 -3.29 -7.25
N CYS A 96 7.02 -2.62 -6.93
CA CYS A 96 7.00 -1.47 -6.04
C CYS A 96 7.14 -1.88 -4.58
N ARG A 97 7.52 -0.92 -3.73
CA ARG A 97 7.43 -1.08 -2.28
C ARG A 97 5.98 -1.34 -1.87
N PRO A 98 5.72 -2.17 -0.84
CA PRO A 98 4.38 -2.35 -0.32
C PRO A 98 3.85 -1.04 0.26
N VAL A 99 2.54 -0.80 0.11
CA VAL A 99 1.85 0.44 0.51
C VAL A 99 2.18 0.86 1.95
N GLY A 100 2.22 -0.10 2.87
CA GLY A 100 2.53 0.11 4.28
C GLY A 100 3.91 0.70 4.56
N THR A 101 4.84 0.63 3.61
CA THR A 101 6.21 1.13 3.78
C THR A 101 6.48 2.42 3.01
N LEU A 102 5.44 2.98 2.38
CA LEU A 102 5.56 4.23 1.63
C LEU A 102 5.76 5.41 2.59
N PRO A 103 6.72 6.32 2.34
CA PRO A 103 7.01 7.43 3.25
C PRO A 103 5.83 8.35 3.54
N GLY A 104 4.94 8.54 2.56
CA GLY A 104 3.76 9.41 2.70
C GLY A 104 2.63 8.80 3.53
N LEU A 105 2.72 7.54 3.95
CA LEU A 105 1.64 6.90 4.71
C LEU A 105 1.49 7.50 6.11
N ALA A 106 2.59 7.82 6.80
CA ALA A 106 2.55 8.50 8.10
C ALA A 106 1.80 9.84 8.02
N ASP A 107 2.02 10.58 6.92
CA ASP A 107 1.40 11.89 6.71
C ASP A 107 -0.12 11.72 6.51
N LEU A 108 -0.54 10.72 5.73
CA LEU A 108 -1.96 10.35 5.57
C LEU A 108 -2.61 9.90 6.89
N LEU A 109 -1.90 9.13 7.72
CA LEU A 109 -2.38 8.71 9.04
C LEU A 109 -2.58 9.93 9.96
N ALA A 110 -1.62 10.87 9.97
CA ALA A 110 -1.73 12.10 10.73
C ALA A 110 -2.90 12.99 10.25
N GLU A 111 -3.06 13.14 8.94
CA GLU A 111 -4.18 13.88 8.35
C GLU A 111 -5.53 13.27 8.72
N GLN A 112 -5.62 11.94 8.70
CA GLN A 112 -6.84 11.24 9.10
C GLN A 112 -7.14 11.47 10.58
N ALA A 113 -6.15 11.36 11.47
CA ALA A 113 -6.33 11.60 12.90
C ALA A 113 -6.75 13.05 13.19
N LEU A 114 -6.20 14.03 12.47
CA LEU A 114 -6.59 15.44 12.62
C LEU A 114 -8.01 15.71 12.12
N ARG A 115 -8.38 15.10 11.00
CA ARG A 115 -9.75 15.19 10.49
C ARG A 115 -10.74 14.66 11.52
N THR A 116 -10.44 13.51 12.11
CA THR A 116 -11.27 12.93 13.17
C THR A 116 -11.29 13.82 14.42
N ALA A 117 -10.16 14.38 14.86
CA ALA A 117 -10.13 15.31 15.99
C ALA A 117 -11.02 16.53 15.73
N ALA A 118 -10.93 17.14 14.54
CA ALA A 118 -11.77 18.27 14.14
C ALA A 118 -13.27 17.91 14.12
N GLU A 119 -13.63 16.77 13.52
CA GLU A 119 -15.01 16.26 13.50
C GLU A 119 -15.58 16.01 14.90
N ARG A 120 -14.71 15.75 15.89
CA ARG A 120 -15.07 15.51 17.29
C ARG A 120 -14.92 16.74 18.19
N GLY A 121 -14.41 17.85 17.67
CA GLY A 121 -14.11 19.05 18.46
C GLY A 121 -12.95 18.89 19.44
N TRP A 122 -12.06 17.91 19.22
CA TRP A 122 -10.89 17.68 20.07
C TRP A 122 -9.72 18.56 19.65
N SER A 123 -9.02 19.14 20.63
CA SER A 123 -7.74 19.81 20.40
C SER A 123 -6.66 18.78 20.06
N PRO A 124 -5.99 18.85 18.90
CA PRO A 124 -4.91 17.93 18.58
C PRO A 124 -3.78 17.95 19.62
N ALA A 125 -3.45 19.13 20.15
CA ALA A 125 -2.41 19.32 21.16
C ALA A 125 -2.72 18.65 22.51
N GLU A 126 -3.97 18.26 22.75
CA GLU A 126 -4.42 17.54 23.95
C GLU A 126 -4.85 16.09 23.62
N THR A 127 -4.67 15.66 22.36
CA THR A 127 -5.10 14.35 21.87
C THR A 127 -3.91 13.41 21.69
N ALA A 128 -4.02 12.19 22.21
CA ALA A 128 -3.10 11.10 21.92
C ALA A 128 -3.56 10.27 20.71
N VAL A 129 -2.62 9.80 19.90
CA VAL A 129 -2.88 8.94 18.74
C VAL A 129 -2.24 7.57 18.95
N LEU A 130 -3.01 6.50 18.80
CA LEU A 130 -2.51 5.13 18.76
C LEU A 130 -2.51 4.61 17.32
N VAL A 131 -1.32 4.32 16.79
CA VAL A 131 -1.14 3.64 15.50
C VAL A 131 -1.28 2.13 15.75
N ALA A 132 -2.52 1.64 15.63
CA ALA A 132 -2.84 0.23 15.82
C ALA A 132 -2.46 -0.60 14.58
N ALA A 133 -1.64 -1.63 14.77
CA ALA A 133 -1.31 -2.63 13.77
C ALA A 133 -1.70 -4.02 14.26
N HIS A 134 -2.06 -4.93 13.35
CA HIS A 134 -2.52 -6.26 13.75
C HIS A 134 -1.44 -7.04 14.53
N GLY A 135 -0.16 -6.77 14.26
CA GLY A 135 0.97 -7.54 14.77
C GLY A 135 0.92 -8.99 14.30
N THR A 136 2.08 -9.63 14.13
CA THR A 136 2.10 -11.10 14.06
C THR A 136 3.33 -11.59 14.80
N ALA A 137 3.19 -12.61 15.64
CA ALA A 137 4.33 -13.27 16.30
C ALA A 137 5.34 -13.85 15.27
N ARG A 138 4.89 -14.08 14.04
CA ARG A 138 5.66 -14.61 12.92
C ARG A 138 6.55 -13.58 12.20
N ASN A 139 6.29 -12.27 12.34
CA ASN A 139 7.11 -11.25 11.68
C ASN A 139 7.20 -9.95 12.49
N PRO A 140 8.33 -9.69 13.18
CA PRO A 140 8.56 -8.43 13.91
C PRO A 140 8.61 -7.20 12.99
N GLY A 141 8.72 -7.38 11.67
CA GLY A 141 8.71 -6.29 10.70
C GLY A 141 7.41 -5.47 10.71
N SER A 142 6.27 -6.09 11.02
CA SER A 142 4.98 -5.38 11.08
C SER A 142 4.92 -4.35 12.22
N ALA A 143 5.38 -4.73 13.41
CA ALA A 143 5.51 -3.83 14.56
C ALA A 143 6.50 -2.69 14.27
N ARG A 144 7.63 -2.98 13.62
CA ARG A 144 8.62 -1.96 13.26
C ARG A 144 8.07 -0.92 12.28
N ILE A 145 7.23 -1.32 11.33
CA ILE A 145 6.60 -0.36 10.40
C ILE A 145 5.57 0.51 11.12
N ALA A 146 4.77 -0.06 12.01
CA ALA A 146 3.84 0.70 12.84
C ALA A 146 4.58 1.73 13.71
N GLU A 147 5.66 1.31 14.38
CA GLU A 147 6.51 2.20 15.18
C GLU A 147 7.18 3.27 14.32
N ALA A 148 7.66 2.93 13.11
CA ALA A 148 8.26 3.90 12.22
C ALA A 148 7.27 5.00 11.79
N HIS A 149 6.00 4.64 11.56
CA HIS A 149 4.94 5.62 11.31
C HIS A 149 4.61 6.44 12.55
N ALA A 150 4.48 5.80 13.72
CA ALA A 150 4.24 6.49 14.98
C ALA A 150 5.33 7.52 15.28
N GLU A 151 6.61 7.15 15.14
CA GLU A 151 7.74 8.07 15.31
C GLU A 151 7.68 9.23 14.31
N ARG A 152 7.37 8.97 13.04
CA ARG A 152 7.24 10.04 12.05
C ARG A 152 6.12 11.02 12.40
N ILE A 153 4.99 10.52 12.87
CA ILE A 153 3.87 11.36 13.32
C ILE A 153 4.28 12.12 14.60
N ARG A 154 4.95 11.47 15.55
CA ARG A 154 5.46 12.07 16.79
C ARG A 154 6.38 13.27 16.49
N ARG A 155 7.31 13.11 15.54
CA ARG A 155 8.22 14.18 15.09
C ARG A 155 7.52 15.38 14.46
N SER A 156 6.27 15.23 14.01
CA SER A 156 5.50 16.36 13.49
C SER A 156 5.05 17.33 14.59
N GLY A 157 5.05 16.91 15.86
CA GLY A 157 4.66 17.74 17.00
C GLY A 157 3.17 18.14 17.03
N ARG A 158 2.32 17.47 16.24
CA ARG A 158 0.91 17.84 16.04
C ARG A 158 -0.04 17.30 17.12
N PHE A 159 0.40 16.31 17.89
CA PHE A 159 -0.41 15.59 18.87
C PHE A 159 0.27 15.58 20.23
N ALA A 160 -0.51 15.42 21.30
CA ALA A 160 0.00 15.34 22.67
C ALA A 160 0.94 14.13 22.88
N ALA A 161 0.58 12.99 22.29
CA ALA A 161 1.35 11.76 22.31
C ALA A 161 1.04 10.90 21.08
N VAL A 162 2.00 10.08 20.68
CA VAL A 162 1.81 9.11 19.59
C VAL A 162 2.49 7.80 19.96
N GLU A 163 1.71 6.72 19.97
CA GLU A 163 2.14 5.37 20.32
C GLU A 163 1.84 4.39 19.19
N ALA A 164 2.55 3.26 19.13
CA ALA A 164 2.21 2.12 18.28
C ALA A 164 1.83 0.91 19.14
N GLY A 165 0.88 0.10 18.66
CA GLY A 165 0.38 -1.09 19.36
C GLY A 165 -0.23 -2.11 18.44
#